data_AF-A0A7V0IUI5-F1
#
_entry.id   AF-A0A7V0IUI5-F1
#
_cell.length_a   1.000
_cell.length_b   1.000
_cell.length_c   1.000
_cell.angle_alpha   90.00
_cell.angle_beta   90.00
_cell.angle_gamma   90.00
#
_symmetry.space_group_name_H-M   'P 1'
#
loop_
_entity.id
_entity.type
_entity.pdbx_description
1 polymer ?
#
loop_
_entity_poly.entity_id
_entity_poly.type
_entity_poly.pdbx_seq_one_letter_code
_entity_poly.pdbx_strand_id
1 'polypeptide(L)'
;MTLLEQHGELYEIVKGDIRGKGKCSGKGRQDSPTLEQVVRAALYKEMKQLNYRELEYAQSDSRICSAFIKLEGSKPLSFEVFHKYISQIKGESLKKLMVAINRIMME
;
A
#
# COMPACT_ATOMS: atom_id res chain seq x y z
N MET A 1 0.37 -4.08 -16.22
CA MET A 1 1.64 -3.95 -15.47
C MET A 1 1.74 -2.52 -14.96
N THR A 2 1.87 -2.36 -13.65
CA THR A 2 2.12 -1.06 -13.01
C THR A 2 3.63 -0.88 -12.78
N LEU A 3 4.11 0.37 -12.70
CA LEU A 3 5.52 0.69 -12.45
C LEU A 3 6.06 -0.02 -11.19
N LEU A 4 5.23 -0.05 -10.15
CA LEU A 4 5.51 -0.74 -8.89
C LEU A 4 5.65 -2.25 -9.05
N GLU A 5 5.09 -2.90 -10.07
CA GLU A 5 5.33 -4.32 -10.36
C GLU A 5 6.64 -4.56 -11.11
N GLN A 6 7.06 -3.61 -11.94
CA GLN A 6 8.32 -3.72 -12.69
C GLN A 6 9.53 -3.45 -11.80
N HIS A 7 9.37 -2.62 -10.77
CA HIS A 7 10.44 -2.25 -9.83
C HIS A 7 10.16 -2.80 -8.43
N GLY A 8 10.34 -4.12 -8.27
CA GLY A 8 10.16 -4.79 -6.98
C GLY A 8 11.08 -4.29 -5.86
N GLU A 9 12.22 -3.68 -6.22
CA GLU A 9 13.16 -3.01 -5.31
C GLU A 9 12.50 -1.89 -4.48
N LEU A 10 11.47 -1.24 -5.01
CA LEU A 10 10.74 -0.18 -4.32
C LEU A 10 10.08 -0.69 -3.04
N TYR A 11 9.56 -1.92 -3.05
CA TYR A 11 8.93 -2.49 -1.85
C TYR A 11 9.94 -2.78 -0.75
N GLU A 12 11.20 -3.06 -1.08
CA GLU A 12 12.25 -3.34 -0.08
C GLU A 12 12.49 -2.14 0.84
N ILE A 13 12.31 -0.92 0.32
CA ILE A 13 12.43 0.34 1.07
C ILE A 13 11.44 0.37 2.24
N VAL A 14 10.20 -0.07 2.02
CA VAL A 14 9.11 0.00 2.99
C VAL A 14 8.93 -1.32 3.75
N LYS A 15 9.43 -2.43 3.21
CA LYS A 15 9.41 -3.75 3.84
C LYS A 15 10.10 -3.75 5.19
N GLY A 16 11.17 -2.97 5.35
CA GLY A 16 11.87 -2.81 6.63
C GLY A 16 10.97 -2.26 7.74
N ASP A 17 10.07 -1.34 7.41
CA ASP A 17 9.17 -0.71 8.37
C ASP A 17 8.00 -1.61 8.78
N ILE A 18 7.39 -2.31 7.82
CA ILE A 18 6.22 -3.18 8.07
C ILE A 18 6.61 -4.49 8.75
N ARG A 19 7.84 -5.00 8.49
CA ARG A 19 8.32 -6.27 9.06
C ARG A 19 8.69 -6.17 10.54
N GLY A 20 8.78 -4.97 11.11
CA GLY A 20 9.22 -4.73 12.48
C GLY A 20 8.26 -5.16 13.60
N LYS A 21 6.98 -5.48 13.31
CA LYS A 21 6.00 -5.81 14.37
C LYS A 21 4.99 -6.91 14.08
N GLY A 22 5.12 -7.65 12.99
CA GLY A 22 4.16 -8.72 12.71
C GLY A 22 4.61 -9.61 11.58
N LYS A 23 4.70 -10.90 11.88
CA LYS A 23 4.84 -11.96 10.89
C LYS A 23 3.89 -11.72 9.70
N CYS A 24 4.43 -11.33 8.55
CA CYS A 24 3.86 -11.70 7.24
C CYS A 24 4.12 -13.20 6.99
N SER A 25 3.80 -14.07 7.96
CA SER A 25 3.97 -15.51 7.83
C SER A 25 2.77 -16.09 7.10
N GLY A 26 3.06 -16.82 6.03
CA GLY A 26 2.10 -17.34 5.05
C GLY A 26 1.17 -18.45 5.53
N LYS A 27 0.45 -18.27 6.64
CA LYS A 27 -0.68 -19.13 6.99
C LYS A 27 -1.47 -18.51 8.16
N GLY A 28 -2.71 -18.10 7.90
CA GLY A 28 -3.70 -17.91 8.97
C GLY A 28 -4.34 -16.53 9.03
N ARG A 29 -5.19 -16.23 8.04
CA ARG A 29 -6.45 -15.45 8.08
C ARG A 29 -6.63 -14.78 6.71
N GLN A 30 -7.81 -14.96 6.14
CA GLN A 30 -8.22 -14.50 4.81
C GLN A 30 -8.35 -12.96 4.69
N ASP A 31 -7.76 -12.21 5.63
CA ASP A 31 -8.03 -10.79 5.91
C ASP A 31 -6.74 -9.94 6.04
N SER A 32 -5.56 -10.54 5.85
CA SER A 32 -4.29 -9.80 5.92
C SER A 32 -3.85 -9.32 4.53
N PRO A 33 -3.69 -8.00 4.31
CA PRO A 33 -3.25 -7.47 3.04
C PRO A 33 -1.79 -7.82 2.76
N THR A 34 -1.43 -7.94 1.49
CA THR A 34 -0.04 -8.10 1.06
C THR A 34 0.74 -6.80 1.22
N LEU A 35 2.07 -6.90 1.33
CA LEU A 35 2.96 -5.74 1.38
C LEU A 35 2.66 -4.76 0.23
N GLU A 36 2.45 -5.29 -0.97
CA GLU A 36 2.14 -4.48 -2.13
C GLU A 36 0.81 -3.73 -1.97
N GLN A 37 -0.25 -4.38 -1.48
CA GLN A 37 -1.54 -3.75 -1.22
C GLN A 37 -1.40 -2.60 -0.21
N VAL A 38 -0.65 -2.82 0.87
CA VAL A 38 -0.41 -1.79 1.89
C VAL A 38 0.36 -0.60 1.31
N VAL A 39 1.44 -0.86 0.57
CA VAL A 39 2.28 0.19 -0.01
C VAL A 39 1.50 1.00 -1.05
N ARG A 40 0.73 0.32 -1.93
CA ARG A 40 -0.14 0.98 -2.91
C ARG A 40 -1.22 1.82 -2.23
N ALA A 41 -1.86 1.29 -1.18
CA ALA A 41 -2.85 2.04 -0.42
C ALA A 41 -2.26 3.26 0.31
N ALA A 42 -1.05 3.14 0.86
CA ALA A 42 -0.33 4.25 1.49
C ALA A 42 0.03 5.36 0.48
N LEU A 43 0.53 4.98 -0.70
CA LEU A 43 0.80 5.91 -1.79
C LEU A 43 -0.48 6.62 -2.24
N TYR A 44 -1.55 5.86 -2.48
CA TYR A 44 -2.83 6.44 -2.91
C TYR A 44 -3.38 7.42 -1.88
N LYS A 45 -3.34 7.04 -0.59
CA LYS A 45 -3.72 7.89 0.54
C LYS A 45 -2.93 9.19 0.55
N GLU A 46 -1.61 9.12 0.39
CA GLU A 46 -0.75 10.31 0.43
C GLU A 46 -0.93 11.20 -0.82
N MET A 47 -0.98 10.62 -2.02
CA MET A 47 -1.18 11.35 -3.27
C MET A 47 -2.53 12.07 -3.33
N LYS A 48 -3.57 11.46 -2.76
CA LYS A 48 -4.92 12.04 -2.70
C LYS A 48 -5.21 12.75 -1.38
N GLN A 49 -4.23 12.82 -0.46
CA GLN A 49 -4.36 13.34 0.91
C GLN A 49 -5.60 12.83 1.65
N LEU A 50 -5.89 11.54 1.54
CA LEU A 50 -7.07 10.90 2.12
C LEU A 50 -6.83 10.49 3.58
N ASN A 51 -7.92 10.40 4.33
CA ASN A 51 -7.97 9.72 5.62
C ASN A 51 -8.24 8.21 5.44
N TYR A 52 -8.05 7.41 6.49
CA TYR A 52 -8.24 5.95 6.39
C TYR A 52 -9.68 5.54 6.01
N ARG A 53 -10.68 6.29 6.46
CA ARG A 53 -12.09 6.07 6.10
C ARG A 53 -12.36 6.43 4.64
N GLU A 54 -11.83 7.57 4.19
CA GLU A 54 -11.91 8.00 2.80
C GLU A 54 -11.22 6.99 1.87
N LEU A 55 -10.12 6.38 2.30
CA LEU A 55 -9.41 5.35 1.57
C LEU A 55 -10.23 4.06 1.43
N GLU A 56 -10.90 3.63 2.51
CA GLU A 56 -11.84 2.49 2.50
C GLU A 56 -13.03 2.78 1.56
N TYR A 57 -13.60 3.99 1.64
CA TYR A 57 -14.67 4.40 0.74
C TYR A 57 -14.22 4.41 -0.72
N ALA A 58 -13.05 4.98 -1.00
CA ALA A 58 -12.48 5.06 -2.34
C ALA A 58 -12.27 3.67 -2.98
N GLN A 59 -11.97 2.64 -2.20
CA GLN A 59 -11.89 1.26 -2.71
C GLN A 59 -13.23 0.70 -3.18
N SER A 60 -14.31 1.07 -2.49
CA SER A 60 -15.66 0.57 -2.81
C SER A 60 -16.31 1.38 -3.93
N ASP A 61 -16.05 2.69 -3.96
CA ASP A 61 -16.64 3.64 -4.91
C ASP A 61 -15.84 3.72 -6.22
N SER A 62 -14.52 3.72 -6.14
CA SER A 62 -13.64 3.88 -7.29
C SER A 62 -13.02 2.56 -7.75
N ARG A 63 -13.46 2.07 -8.91
CA ARG A 63 -12.81 0.94 -9.61
C ARG A 63 -11.31 1.17 -9.83
N ILE A 64 -10.89 2.42 -10.01
CA ILE A 64 -9.49 2.79 -10.18
C ILE A 64 -8.70 2.54 -8.89
N CYS A 65 -9.25 2.91 -7.73
CA CYS A 65 -8.60 2.67 -6.44
C CYS A 65 -8.49 1.16 -6.15
N SER A 66 -9.58 0.41 -6.37
CA SER A 66 -9.58 -1.04 -6.20
C SER A 66 -8.57 -1.74 -7.13
N ALA A 67 -8.51 -1.35 -8.40
CA ALA A 67 -7.53 -1.86 -9.36
C ALA A 67 -6.09 -1.47 -8.98
N PHE A 68 -5.89 -0.23 -8.51
CA PHE A 68 -4.58 0.26 -8.10
C PHE A 68 -4.05 -0.50 -6.89
N ILE A 69 -4.86 -0.67 -5.85
CA ILE A 69 -4.46 -1.45 -4.66
C ILE A 69 -4.29 -2.93 -5.00
N LYS A 70 -4.79 -3.39 -6.17
CA LYS A 70 -4.90 -4.80 -6.58
C LYS A 70 -5.77 -5.60 -5.61
N LEU A 71 -7.01 -5.17 -5.46
CA LEU A 71 -8.04 -5.91 -4.74
C LEU A 71 -8.87 -6.80 -5.66
N GLU A 72 -8.47 -7.03 -6.92
CA GLU A 72 -9.22 -7.82 -7.90
C GLU A 72 -9.65 -9.18 -7.33
N GLY A 73 -10.93 -9.28 -6.95
CA GLY A 73 -11.55 -10.47 -6.36
C GLY A 73 -11.47 -10.61 -4.83
N SER A 74 -10.74 -9.73 -4.13
CA SER A 74 -10.70 -9.67 -2.66
C SER A 74 -11.67 -8.62 -2.10
N LYS A 75 -12.17 -8.86 -0.88
CA LYS A 75 -13.03 -7.89 -0.20
C LYS A 75 -12.27 -6.57 0.03
N PRO A 76 -12.95 -5.41 -0.03
CA PRO A 76 -12.35 -4.15 0.37
C PRO A 76 -11.83 -4.26 1.81
N LEU A 77 -10.66 -3.67 2.05
CA LEU A 77 -10.02 -3.74 3.35
C LEU A 77 -10.63 -2.66 4.26
N SER A 78 -10.83 -2.98 5.53
CA SER A 78 -11.35 -2.01 6.47
C SER A 78 -10.34 -0.92 6.83
N PHE A 79 -10.82 0.27 7.21
CA PHE A 79 -9.99 1.38 7.64
C PHE A 79 -9.08 1.01 8.82
N GLU A 80 -9.50 0.10 9.69
CA GLU A 80 -8.69 -0.43 10.81
C GLU A 80 -7.46 -1.21 10.31
N VAL A 81 -7.65 -2.00 9.25
CA VAL A 81 -6.57 -2.74 8.59
C VAL A 81 -5.59 -1.75 7.97
N PHE A 82 -6.08 -0.76 7.22
CA PHE A 82 -5.21 0.28 6.68
C PHE A 82 -4.46 1.03 7.75
N HIS A 83 -5.15 1.48 8.79
CA HIS A 83 -4.51 2.17 9.90
C HIS A 83 -3.43 1.29 10.53
N LYS A 84 -3.72 0.01 10.80
CA LYS A 84 -2.77 -0.92 11.40
C LYS A 84 -1.50 -1.09 10.59
N TYR A 85 -1.57 -1.18 9.27
CA TYR A 85 -0.40 -1.44 8.42
C TYR A 85 0.28 -0.16 7.91
N ILE A 86 -0.48 0.82 7.43
CA ILE A 86 0.06 2.08 6.91
C ILE A 86 0.72 2.89 8.01
N SER A 87 0.18 2.89 9.25
CA SER A 87 0.81 3.62 10.37
C SER A 87 2.20 3.08 10.75
N GLN A 88 2.54 1.87 10.32
CA GLN A 88 3.87 1.29 10.54
C GLN A 88 4.90 1.86 9.57
N ILE A 89 4.45 2.36 8.40
CA ILE A 89 5.34 2.97 7.41
C ILE A 89 5.81 4.31 7.95
N LYS A 90 7.12 4.44 8.15
CA LYS A 90 7.71 5.74 8.48
C LYS A 90 7.52 6.71 7.32
N GLY A 91 7.19 7.96 7.64
CA GLY A 91 7.07 9.02 6.65
C GLY A 91 8.33 9.19 5.79
N GLU A 92 9.51 8.99 6.39
CA GLU A 92 10.79 9.01 5.66
C GLU A 92 10.90 7.90 4.59
N SER A 93 10.47 6.67 4.92
CA SER A 93 10.49 5.55 3.98
C SER A 93 9.48 5.74 2.85
N LEU A 94 8.27 6.25 3.17
CA LEU A 94 7.27 6.61 2.17
C LEU A 94 7.78 7.71 1.23
N LYS A 95 8.44 8.73 1.77
CA LYS A 95 9.04 9.81 0.98
C LYS A 95 10.16 9.28 0.06
N LYS A 96 11.04 8.42 0.56
CA LYS A 96 12.08 7.76 -0.26
C LYS A 96 11.47 6.95 -1.40
N LEU A 97 10.41 6.19 -1.12
CA LEU A 97 9.66 5.45 -2.12
C LEU A 97 9.12 6.39 -3.21
N MET A 98 8.48 7.49 -2.83
CA MET A 98 7.93 8.47 -3.78
C MET A 98 9.00 9.14 -4.64
N VAL A 99 10.15 9.49 -4.06
CA VAL A 99 11.28 10.06 -4.80
C VAL A 99 11.85 9.04 -5.80
N ALA A 100 11.98 7.78 -5.39
CA ALA A 100 12.44 6.72 -6.29
C ALA A 100 11.47 6.51 -7.46
N ILE A 101 10.16 6.50 -7.20
CA ILE A 101 9.12 6.43 -8.24
C ILE A 101 9.26 7.62 -9.21
N ASN A 102 9.37 8.85 -8.69
CA ASN A 102 9.52 10.05 -9.52
C ASN A 102 10.77 10.00 -10.38
N ARG A 103 11.88 9.47 -9.86
CA ARG A 103 13.13 9.32 -10.61
C ARG A 103 12.94 8.37 -11.80
N ILE A 104 12.31 7.22 -11.56
CA ILE A 104 12.02 6.24 -12.62
C ILE A 104 11.07 6.84 -13.67
N MET A 105 10.12 7.69 -13.27
CA MET A 105 9.21 8.37 -14.21
C MET A 105 9.86 9.47 -15.06
N MET A 106 11.02 10.00 -14.64
CA MET A 106 11.77 11.02 -15.38
C MET A 106 12.86 10.44 -16.30
N GLU A 107 13.14 9.13 -16.19
CA GLU A 107 14.01 8.39 -17.10
C GLU A 107 13.22 7.87 -18.31
#